data_AF-A0AAN4S893-F1
#
_entry.id   AF-A0AAN4S893-F1
#
_cell.length_a   1.000
_cell.length_b   1.000
_cell.length_c   1.000
_cell.angle_alpha   90.00
_cell.angle_beta   90.00
_cell.angle_gamma   90.00
#
_symmetry.space_group_name_H-M   'P 1'
#
loop_
_entity.id
_entity.type
_entity.pdbx_description
1 polymer ?
#
loop_
_entity_poly.entity_id
_entity_poly.type
_entity_poly.pdbx_seq_one_letter_code
_entity_poly.pdbx_strand_id
1 'polypeptide(L)'
;MTNFKKHPDGYKSYLGRDEKGLYSVRIGWQVFASNANGEVLYKLNKDGVKNPLDVEKFKAEYPKVWEVLTQEISFQRKKKLAIDLGNSHISSIDRKSYKQKRGFTGSR
;
A
#
# COMPACT_ATOMS: atom_id res chain seq x y z
N MET A 1 -10.50 -26.65 13.14
CA MET A 1 -10.23 -25.22 12.87
C MET A 1 -8.93 -24.85 13.55
N THR A 2 -7.87 -24.59 12.79
CA THR A 2 -6.58 -24.19 13.35
C THR A 2 -6.71 -22.78 13.93
N ASN A 3 -6.57 -22.68 15.26
CA ASN A 3 -6.71 -21.45 16.02
C ASN A 3 -5.42 -20.60 15.88
N PHE A 4 -5.16 -20.10 14.67
CA PHE A 4 -4.02 -19.22 14.45
C PHE A 4 -4.23 -17.90 15.21
N LYS A 5 -3.27 -17.53 16.07
CA LYS A 5 -3.30 -16.27 16.81
C LYS A 5 -3.34 -15.11 15.82
N LYS A 6 -4.47 -14.39 15.81
CA LYS A 6 -4.62 -13.16 15.02
C LYS A 6 -3.70 -12.08 15.62
N HIS A 7 -3.14 -11.25 14.76
CA HIS A 7 -2.39 -10.09 15.23
C HIS A 7 -3.35 -9.08 15.89
N PRO A 8 -2.96 -8.41 17.00
CA PRO A 8 -3.82 -7.45 17.70
C PRO A 8 -4.34 -6.34 16.76
N ASP A 9 -3.47 -5.77 15.93
CA ASP A 9 -3.83 -4.72 14.96
C ASP A 9 -4.59 -5.22 13.71
N GLY A 10 -5.17 -6.43 13.76
CA GLY A 10 -5.94 -7.01 12.65
C GLY A 10 -5.08 -7.62 11.52
N TYR A 11 -5.74 -7.97 10.41
CA TYR A 11 -5.12 -8.73 9.32
C TYR A 11 -4.08 -7.94 8.53
N LYS A 12 -4.23 -6.62 8.36
CA LYS A 12 -3.27 -5.79 7.65
C LYS A 12 -3.07 -4.44 8.35
N SER A 13 -1.90 -3.84 8.19
CA SER A 13 -1.63 -2.48 8.67
C SER A 13 -0.56 -1.80 7.81
N TYR A 14 -0.78 -0.55 7.44
CA TYR A 14 0.22 0.27 6.77
C TYR A 14 1.23 0.82 7.79
N LEU A 15 2.51 0.53 7.58
CA LEU A 15 3.58 0.90 8.51
C LEU A 15 4.30 2.18 8.11
N GLY A 16 4.24 2.58 6.84
CA GLY A 16 4.87 3.82 6.37
C GLY A 16 5.43 3.73 4.96
N ARG A 17 5.94 4.86 4.48
CA ARG A 17 6.65 4.99 3.22
C ARG A 17 8.06 5.47 3.51
N ASP A 18 9.04 4.80 2.95
CA ASP A 18 10.44 5.21 3.10
C ASP A 18 10.83 6.31 2.09
N GLU A 19 12.03 6.87 2.27
CA GLU A 19 12.58 7.92 1.40
C GLU A 19 12.76 7.47 -0.06
N LYS A 20 12.94 6.16 -0.27
CA LYS A 20 13.06 5.53 -1.60
C LYS A 20 11.69 5.28 -2.25
N GLY A 21 10.60 5.63 -1.56
CA GLY A 21 9.24 5.51 -2.06
C GLY A 21 8.62 4.11 -1.95
N LEU A 22 9.22 3.20 -1.18
CA LEU A 22 8.66 1.89 -0.85
C LEU A 22 7.61 2.03 0.25
N TYR A 23 6.50 1.36 0.07
CA TYR A 23 5.39 1.29 1.00
C TYR A 23 5.49 0.01 1.80
N SER A 24 5.66 0.14 3.12
CA SER A 24 5.72 -0.98 4.05
C SER A 24 4.32 -1.30 4.58
N VAL A 25 3.88 -2.54 4.39
CA VAL A 25 2.58 -3.04 4.82
C VAL A 25 2.77 -4.36 5.57
N ARG A 26 2.25 -4.43 6.79
CA ARG A 26 2.10 -5.68 7.54
C ARG A 26 0.89 -6.43 7.01
N ILE A 27 1.06 -7.70 6.67
CA ILE A 27 -0.01 -8.62 6.30
C ILE A 27 0.15 -9.87 7.18
N GLY A 28 -0.82 -10.10 8.07
CA GLY A 28 -0.70 -11.07 9.15
C GLY A 28 0.47 -10.73 10.08
N TRP A 29 1.41 -11.67 10.20
CA TRP A 29 2.63 -11.49 11.02
C TRP A 29 3.85 -11.09 10.19
N GLN A 30 3.69 -10.95 8.87
CA GLN A 30 4.79 -10.64 7.96
C GLN A 30 4.68 -9.19 7.49
N VAL A 31 5.81 -8.60 7.18
CA VAL A 31 5.88 -7.23 6.65
C VAL A 31 6.49 -7.30 5.27
N PHE A 32 5.81 -6.65 4.31
CA PHE A 32 6.26 -6.54 2.94
C PHE A 32 6.44 -5.07 2.58
N ALA A 33 7.43 -4.78 1.76
CA ALA A 33 7.64 -3.45 1.20
C ALA A 33 7.70 -3.52 -0.32
N SER A 34 6.98 -2.64 -1.00
CA SER A 34 6.95 -2.58 -2.46
C SER A 34 6.80 -1.15 -2.96
N ASN A 35 7.24 -0.89 -4.18
CA ASN A 35 7.01 0.41 -4.82
C ASN A 35 5.56 0.54 -5.28
N ALA A 36 5.19 1.75 -5.70
CA ALA A 36 3.83 2.08 -6.13
C ALA A 36 3.32 1.28 -7.35
N ASN A 37 4.24 0.75 -8.16
CA ASN A 37 3.95 0.00 -9.38
C ASN A 37 3.96 -1.52 -9.16
N GLY A 38 4.51 -1.98 -8.03
CA GLY A 38 4.69 -3.41 -7.77
C GLY A 38 5.83 -4.08 -8.56
N GLU A 39 6.83 -3.31 -9.00
CA GLU A 39 8.00 -3.83 -9.74
C GLU A 39 9.07 -4.40 -8.81
N VAL A 40 9.13 -3.92 -7.57
CA VAL A 40 10.06 -4.43 -6.55
C VAL A 40 9.29 -4.90 -5.34
N LEU A 41 9.71 -6.01 -4.76
CA LEU A 41 9.12 -6.56 -3.55
C LEU A 41 10.21 -6.97 -2.58
N TYR A 42 10.03 -6.60 -1.33
CA TYR A 42 10.88 -7.00 -0.22
C TYR A 42 10.03 -7.59 0.88
N LYS A 43 10.57 -8.60 1.55
CA LYS A 43 10.08 -9.06 2.85
C LYS A 43 11.00 -8.50 3.94
N LEU A 44 10.40 -7.90 4.96
CA LEU A 44 11.15 -7.40 6.10
C LEU A 44 11.25 -8.50 7.17
N ASN A 45 12.47 -8.72 7.64
CA ASN A 45 12.71 -9.54 8.82
C ASN A 45 12.44 -8.74 10.11
N LYS A 46 12.46 -9.43 11.26
CA LYS A 46 12.25 -8.81 12.58
C LYS A 46 13.24 -7.66 12.85
N ASP A 47 14.44 -7.76 12.31
CA ASP A 47 15.50 -6.75 12.44
C ASP A 47 15.38 -5.59 11.43
N GLY A 48 14.29 -5.55 10.66
CA GLY A 48 14.04 -4.49 9.65
C GLY A 48 14.82 -4.64 8.35
N VAL A 49 15.63 -5.70 8.21
CA VAL A 49 16.39 -6.00 6.99
C VAL A 49 15.44 -6.37 5.84
N LYS A 50 15.64 -5.73 4.68
CA LYS A 50 14.85 -5.95 3.46
C LYS A 50 15.46 -7.08 2.63
N ASN A 51 14.76 -8.21 2.56
CA ASN A 51 15.13 -9.32 1.69
C ASN A 51 14.38 -9.20 0.36
N PRO A 52 15.07 -9.06 -0.78
CA PRO A 52 14.41 -8.97 -2.07
C PRO A 52 13.69 -10.29 -2.39
N LEU A 53 12.50 -10.16 -2.99
CA LEU A 53 11.70 -11.28 -3.48
C LEU A 53 11.45 -11.11 -4.97
N ASP A 54 11.40 -12.24 -5.68
CA ASP A 54 10.93 -12.27 -7.06
C ASP A 54 9.42 -11.98 -7.09
N VAL A 55 9.03 -10.95 -7.83
CA VAL A 55 7.65 -10.46 -7.87
C VAL A 55 6.73 -11.44 -8.60
N GLU A 56 7.17 -12.02 -9.71
CA GLU A 56 6.33 -12.90 -10.53
C GLU A 56 6.06 -14.20 -9.81
N LYS A 57 7.11 -14.79 -9.24
CA LYS A 57 6.99 -15.98 -8.40
C LYS A 57 6.10 -15.72 -7.18
N PHE A 58 6.25 -14.57 -6.52
CA PHE A 58 5.42 -14.23 -5.38
C PHE A 58 3.94 -14.04 -5.73
N LYS A 59 3.64 -13.43 -6.90
CA LYS A 59 2.26 -13.31 -7.40
C LYS A 59 1.62 -14.68 -7.62
N ALA A 60 2.38 -15.64 -8.15
CA ALA A 60 1.91 -17.00 -8.40
C ALA A 60 1.69 -17.79 -7.09
N GLU A 61 2.63 -17.72 -6.15
CA GLU A 61 2.57 -18.47 -4.90
C GLU A 61 1.59 -17.87 -3.88
N TYR A 62 1.51 -16.53 -3.82
CA TYR A 62 0.75 -15.79 -2.81
C TYR A 62 -0.17 -14.71 -3.40
N PRO A 63 -1.09 -15.05 -4.32
CA PRO A 63 -1.90 -14.07 -5.04
C PRO A 63 -2.76 -13.19 -4.11
N LYS A 64 -3.31 -13.78 -3.04
CA LYS A 64 -4.12 -13.04 -2.05
C LYS A 64 -3.30 -12.02 -1.26
N VAL A 65 -2.06 -12.36 -0.90
CA VAL A 65 -1.16 -11.45 -0.17
C VAL A 65 -0.76 -10.30 -1.09
N TRP A 66 -0.47 -10.61 -2.35
CA TRP A 66 -0.17 -9.60 -3.37
C TRP A 66 -1.33 -8.63 -3.60
N GLU A 67 -2.56 -9.15 -3.73
CA GLU A 67 -3.76 -8.32 -3.89
C GLU A 67 -3.94 -7.36 -2.71
N VAL A 68 -3.82 -7.88 -1.48
CA VAL A 68 -3.96 -7.06 -0.26
C VAL A 68 -2.88 -5.97 -0.18
N LEU A 69 -1.63 -6.32 -0.52
CA LEU A 69 -0.51 -5.39 -0.55
C LEU A 69 -0.77 -4.25 -1.54
N THR A 70 -1.08 -4.58 -2.78
CA THR A 70 -1.30 -3.61 -3.86
C THR A 70 -2.53 -2.73 -3.62
N GLN A 71 -3.63 -3.31 -3.09
CA GLN A 71 -4.80 -2.54 -2.68
C GLN A 71 -4.47 -1.52 -1.59
N GLU A 72 -3.70 -1.92 -0.57
CA GLU A 72 -3.30 -1.01 0.51
C GLU A 72 -2.40 0.11 -0.02
N ILE A 73 -1.41 -0.21 -0.86
CA ILE A 73 -0.54 0.79 -1.50
C ILE A 73 -1.36 1.79 -2.32
N SER A 74 -2.31 1.30 -3.13
CA SER A 74 -3.22 2.14 -3.91
C SER A 74 -4.04 3.07 -3.01
N PHE A 75 -4.59 2.53 -1.92
CA PHE A 75 -5.34 3.33 -0.93
C PHE A 75 -4.49 4.42 -0.29
N GLN A 76 -3.26 4.12 0.12
CA GLN A 76 -2.38 5.12 0.74
C GLN A 76 -1.95 6.22 -0.26
N ARG A 77 -1.70 5.86 -1.53
CA ARG A 77 -1.43 6.84 -2.60
C ARG A 77 -2.61 7.79 -2.79
N LYS A 78 -3.81 7.22 -2.86
CA LYS A 78 -5.08 7.95 -2.95
C LYS A 78 -5.25 8.92 -1.77
N LYS A 79 -5.02 8.43 -0.55
CA LYS A 79 -5.08 9.23 0.68
C LYS A 79 -4.09 10.40 0.65
N LYS A 80 -2.82 10.15 0.32
CA LYS A 80 -1.78 11.20 0.24
C LYS A 80 -2.13 12.26 -0.78
N LEU A 81 -2.58 11.86 -1.97
CA LEU A 81 -3.01 12.81 -3.00
C LEU A 81 -4.17 13.70 -2.53
N ALA A 82 -5.14 13.12 -1.81
CA ALA A 82 -6.26 13.89 -1.28
C ALA A 82 -5.81 14.93 -0.24
N ILE A 83 -4.85 14.59 0.62
CA ILE A 83 -4.25 15.51 1.60
C ILE A 83 -3.47 16.62 0.89
N ASP A 84 -2.64 16.27 -0.10
CA ASP A 84 -1.82 17.25 -0.83
C ASP A 84 -2.65 18.25 -1.61
N LEU A 85 -3.72 17.77 -2.26
CA LEU A 85 -4.70 18.65 -2.88
C LEU A 85 -5.47 19.46 -1.85
N GLY A 86 -5.69 18.91 -0.65
CA GLY A 86 -6.27 19.56 0.52
C GLY A 86 -5.51 20.81 0.93
N ASN A 87 -4.19 20.67 1.02
CA ASN A 87 -3.24 21.68 1.48
C ASN A 87 -2.80 22.65 0.38
N SER A 88 -3.19 22.43 -0.88
CA SER A 88 -2.87 23.36 -1.95
C SER A 88 -3.87 24.52 -2.01
N HIS A 89 -3.45 25.64 -2.59
CA HIS A 89 -4.31 26.80 -2.89
C HIS A 89 -5.29 26.55 -4.05
N ILE A 90 -5.44 25.30 -4.50
CA ILE A 90 -6.31 24.91 -5.59
C ILE A 90 -7.75 24.93 -5.09
N SER A 91 -8.65 25.56 -5.85
CA SER A 91 -10.07 25.64 -5.53
C SER A 91 -10.69 24.23 -5.37
N SER A 92 -11.78 24.12 -4.62
CA SER A 92 -12.51 22.86 -4.45
C SER A 92 -13.02 22.30 -5.78
N ILE A 93 -13.39 23.17 -6.72
CA ILE A 93 -13.85 22.84 -8.08
C ILE A 93 -12.70 22.19 -8.87
N ASP A 94 -11.53 22.82 -8.88
CA ASP A 94 -10.36 22.32 -9.60
C ASP A 94 -9.83 21.03 -8.98
N ARG A 95 -9.89 20.90 -7.65
CA ARG A 95 -9.58 19.67 -6.92
C ARG A 95 -10.51 18.51 -7.35
N LYS A 96 -11.82 18.77 -7.49
CA LYS A 96 -12.80 17.77 -7.94
C LYS A 96 -12.50 17.34 -9.38
N SER A 97 -12.30 18.29 -10.29
CA SER A 97 -11.94 18.05 -11.69
C SER A 97 -10.63 17.27 -11.83
N TYR A 98 -9.62 17.61 -11.05
CA TYR A 98 -8.33 16.91 -11.07
C TYR A 98 -8.45 15.46 -10.59
N LYS A 99 -9.22 15.20 -9.51
CA LYS A 99 -9.48 13.83 -9.03
C LYS A 99 -10.27 13.00 -10.06
N GLN A 100 -11.28 13.61 -10.71
CA GLN A 100 -12.04 12.95 -11.78
C GLN A 100 -11.14 12.54 -12.95
N LYS A 101 -10.28 13.44 -13.45
CA LYS A 101 -9.32 13.15 -14.53
C LYS A 101 -8.34 12.01 -14.17
N ARG A 102 -8.08 11.80 -12.89
CA ARG A 102 -7.21 10.73 -12.36
C ARG A 102 -7.96 9.43 -12.02
N GLY A 103 -9.26 9.34 -12.31
CA GLY A 103 -10.05 8.12 -12.10
C GLY A 103 -10.43 7.83 -10.64
N PHE A 104 -10.50 8.85 -9.79
CA PHE A 104 -10.95 8.68 -8.41
C PHE A 104 -12.48 8.51 -8.34
N THR A 105 -12.96 7.40 -7.77
CA THR A 105 -14.38 7.15 -7.55
C THR A 105 -14.87 7.90 -6.31
N GLY A 106 -16.09 8.46 -6.36
CA GLY A 106 -16.70 9.22 -5.26
C GLY A 106 -16.57 10.75 -5.35
N SER A 107 -15.95 11.29 -6.40
CA SER A 107 -15.90 12.73 -6.68
C SER A 107 -16.98 13.20 -7.65
N ARG A 108 -18.13 12.52 -7.71
CA ARG A 108 -19.29 12.95 -8.51
C ARG A 108 -19.98 14.15 -7.87
#